data_AF-A0A932WBM1-F1
#
_entry.id   AF-A0A932WBM1-F1
#
_cell.length_a   1.000
_cell.length_b   1.000
_cell.length_c   1.000
_cell.angle_alpha   90.00
_cell.angle_beta   90.00
_cell.angle_gamma   90.00
#
_symmetry.space_group_name_H-M   'P 1'
#
loop_
_entity.id
_entity.type
_entity.pdbx_description
1 polymer ?
#
loop_
_entity_poly.entity_id
_entity_poly.type
_entity_poly.pdbx_seq_one_letter_code
_entity_poly.pdbx_strand_id
1 'polypeptide(L)'
;MGPTPTGTPEPTSTPTATPTGPPVAVAPPVFLLRWGATLGAGQFLSPLGVAVDDQGNVYVSDAENATIQKFTSTGVFLAKWGSAGSDAGQFRIPFAMAVDVYGQVYVADAGNYRIQKFSGSGAFLTQWGSEGSNNGQFETLSGLAVDSEGNVYAADAGNYRIQKFSASGVFLGKWGSAGSENGQFKNLAGVAVDGQGNVYAADSGAHRIRKFTNTGDFLATWGSEGFGDGQFQNPLGVGVDGQGNVYVVDSELARIEKFTSCGAFLTQWGEVGSGDSQFRNPYGVAVDGQGNVYVVDRGNNRVEKFSSTGKFLVKWGRDLSERSQFVSPSGMGVDGEGNVYVSDRKDHSIKKFSSSGVFLTAWGGEGSGIGQFKNPFGVAVDFHRQVYVADRDNARIVKFTGDGAYLDQWGSAGSTDGKFIFPYGVAVDGQG
;
A
#
# COMPACT_ATOMS: atom_id res chain seq x y z
N MET A 1 -24.31 32.43 84.35
CA MET A 1 -23.96 31.04 84.67
C MET A 1 -24.73 30.12 83.71
N GLY A 2 -24.06 29.60 82.68
CA GLY A 2 -24.49 28.54 81.74
C GLY A 2 -25.86 28.67 81.03
N PRO A 3 -26.19 27.80 80.05
CA PRO A 3 -25.32 26.94 79.23
C PRO A 3 -25.61 27.05 77.72
N THR A 4 -24.71 26.48 76.92
CA THR A 4 -24.85 26.13 75.50
C THR A 4 -26.01 25.13 75.26
N PRO A 5 -26.59 25.06 74.05
CA PRO A 5 -26.29 23.86 73.23
C PRO A 5 -26.22 24.07 71.70
N THR A 6 -25.22 23.40 71.14
CA THR A 6 -25.11 22.68 69.85
C THR A 6 -26.28 22.73 68.84
N GLY A 7 -25.98 23.26 67.64
CA GLY A 7 -26.77 23.08 66.42
C GLY A 7 -26.00 22.29 65.36
N THR A 8 -26.63 21.25 64.83
CA THR A 8 -26.24 20.34 63.74
C THR A 8 -26.19 21.06 62.39
N PRO A 9 -25.30 20.71 61.43
CA PRO A 9 -25.37 21.27 60.08
C PRO A 9 -26.40 20.54 59.19
N GLU A 10 -27.08 21.35 58.40
CA GLU A 10 -28.09 21.04 57.38
C GLU A 10 -27.47 20.27 56.18
N PRO A 11 -28.17 19.32 55.54
CA PRO A 11 -27.66 18.64 54.36
C PRO A 11 -27.83 19.51 53.11
N THR A 12 -26.71 19.77 52.43
CA THR A 12 -26.67 20.37 51.09
C THR A 12 -27.39 19.49 50.06
N SER A 13 -28.38 20.07 49.38
CA SER A 13 -29.10 19.44 48.27
C SER A 13 -28.19 19.19 47.07
N THR A 14 -27.98 17.92 46.73
CA THR A 14 -27.28 17.47 45.52
C THR A 14 -28.14 17.76 44.27
N PRO A 15 -27.58 18.30 43.18
CA PRO A 15 -28.33 18.47 41.94
C PRO A 15 -28.64 17.10 41.31
N THR A 16 -29.91 16.86 41.02
CA THR A 16 -30.39 15.63 40.36
C THR A 16 -29.91 15.61 38.92
N ALA A 17 -29.01 14.68 38.60
CA ALA A 17 -28.58 14.41 37.23
C ALA A 17 -29.76 13.89 36.41
N THR A 18 -30.02 14.53 35.27
CA THR A 18 -30.93 14.03 34.24
C THR A 18 -30.38 12.69 33.73
N PRO A 19 -31.19 11.62 33.62
CA PRO A 19 -30.68 10.35 33.09
C PRO A 19 -30.34 10.53 31.61
N THR A 20 -29.04 10.54 31.31
CA THR A 20 -28.54 10.35 29.96
C THR A 20 -28.99 8.97 29.50
N GLY A 21 -29.76 8.90 28.41
CA GLY A 21 -30.17 7.64 27.80
C GLY A 21 -28.96 6.73 27.53
N PRO A 22 -29.18 5.42 27.36
CA PRO A 22 -28.10 4.49 27.08
C PRO A 22 -27.29 5.00 25.88
N PRO A 23 -25.95 4.89 25.90
CA PRO A 23 -25.13 5.32 24.78
C PRO A 23 -25.69 4.65 23.52
N VAL A 24 -26.08 5.46 22.54
CA VAL A 24 -26.41 4.95 21.20
C VAL A 24 -25.17 4.21 20.74
N ALA A 25 -25.26 2.88 20.66
CA ALA A 25 -24.19 2.06 20.12
C ALA A 25 -23.94 2.57 18.70
N VAL A 26 -22.86 3.33 18.53
CA VAL A 26 -22.34 3.64 17.22
C VAL A 26 -22.00 2.29 16.62
N ALA A 27 -22.72 1.90 15.58
CA ALA A 27 -22.43 0.67 14.86
C ALA A 27 -20.91 0.67 14.55
N PRO A 28 -20.20 -0.45 14.76
CA PRO A 28 -18.80 -0.54 14.38
C PRO A 28 -18.69 -0.09 12.91
N PRO A 29 -17.64 0.66 12.54
CA PRO A 29 -17.47 1.11 11.16
C PRO A 29 -17.62 -0.10 10.24
N VAL A 30 -18.67 -0.07 9.41
CA VAL A 30 -18.88 -1.12 8.42
C VAL A 30 -17.81 -0.92 7.37
N PHE A 31 -16.93 -1.90 7.31
CA PHE A 31 -15.86 -1.99 6.33
C PHE A 31 -16.44 -1.87 4.92
N LEU A 32 -16.03 -0.84 4.19
CA LEU A 32 -16.44 -0.54 2.82
C LEU A 32 -15.20 -0.08 2.07
N LEU A 33 -14.42 -1.05 1.57
CA LEU A 33 -13.74 -1.07 0.26
C LEU A 33 -12.50 -1.98 0.27
N ARG A 34 -12.36 -2.79 -0.78
CA ARG A 34 -11.16 -3.54 -1.17
C ARG A 34 -10.76 -3.18 -2.61
N TRP A 35 -9.45 -3.15 -2.89
CA TRP A 35 -8.86 -3.17 -4.24
C TRP A 35 -7.74 -4.24 -4.35
N GLY A 36 -7.75 -5.03 -5.44
CA GLY A 36 -6.69 -5.97 -5.89
C GLY A 36 -7.00 -7.48 -5.84
N ALA A 37 -6.78 -8.22 -6.95
CA ALA A 37 -6.86 -9.69 -7.13
C ALA A 37 -5.71 -10.21 -8.05
N THR A 38 -5.33 -11.49 -7.92
CA THR A 38 -4.02 -12.05 -8.37
C THR A 38 -3.69 -11.85 -9.84
N LEU A 39 -2.52 -11.22 -10.07
CA LEU A 39 -1.97 -10.76 -11.36
C LEU A 39 -2.85 -9.70 -12.04
N GLY A 40 -2.49 -8.45 -11.79
CA GLY A 40 -3.09 -7.32 -12.47
C GLY A 40 -2.76 -6.01 -11.79
N ALA A 41 -3.41 -4.97 -12.31
CA ALA A 41 -3.57 -3.68 -11.68
C ALA A 41 -3.90 -3.79 -10.16
N GLY A 42 -3.05 -3.23 -9.30
CA GLY A 42 -3.39 -2.97 -7.91
C GLY A 42 -2.93 -4.00 -6.89
N GLN A 43 -1.86 -4.75 -7.18
CA GLN A 43 -1.34 -5.77 -6.29
C GLN A 43 0.17 -5.71 -6.12
N PHE A 44 0.67 -6.06 -4.94
CA PHE A 44 2.09 -6.07 -4.65
C PHE A 44 2.62 -7.47 -4.39
N LEU A 45 3.85 -7.73 -4.85
CA LEU A 45 4.61 -8.91 -4.48
C LEU A 45 5.71 -8.58 -3.47
N SER A 46 6.34 -7.41 -3.59
CA SER A 46 7.33 -6.92 -2.63
C SER A 46 7.29 -5.39 -2.57
N PRO A 47 6.29 -4.79 -1.90
CA PRO A 47 6.18 -3.35 -1.80
C PRO A 47 7.29 -2.80 -0.89
N LEU A 48 8.06 -1.81 -1.36
CA LEU A 48 9.19 -1.25 -0.61
C LEU A 48 9.00 0.24 -0.25
N GLY A 49 8.63 1.06 -1.23
CA GLY A 49 8.47 2.50 -1.09
C GLY A 49 7.05 2.95 -1.37
N VAL A 50 6.63 4.01 -0.69
CA VAL A 50 5.35 4.69 -0.90
C VAL A 50 5.59 6.20 -1.02
N ALA A 51 4.88 6.85 -1.94
CA ALA A 51 4.84 8.30 -2.06
C ALA A 51 3.42 8.76 -2.36
N VAL A 52 3.06 9.99 -2.01
CA VAL A 52 1.72 10.55 -2.23
C VAL A 52 1.85 11.92 -2.87
N ASP A 53 1.00 12.23 -3.88
CA ASP A 53 0.93 13.56 -4.48
C ASP A 53 -0.14 14.45 -3.84
N ASP A 54 -0.14 15.73 -4.18
CA ASP A 54 -1.09 16.73 -3.62
C ASP A 54 -2.56 16.46 -4.00
N GLN A 55 -2.81 15.62 -5.01
CA GLN A 55 -4.16 15.17 -5.38
C GLN A 55 -4.60 13.97 -4.54
N GLY A 56 -3.74 13.48 -3.66
CA GLY A 56 -3.96 12.29 -2.83
C GLY A 56 -3.76 10.98 -3.59
N ASN A 57 -3.12 10.98 -4.76
CA ASN A 57 -2.77 9.73 -5.40
C ASN A 57 -1.59 9.09 -4.68
N VAL A 58 -1.69 7.79 -4.41
CA VAL A 58 -0.66 7.00 -3.73
C VAL A 58 0.12 6.20 -4.77
N TYR A 59 1.44 6.28 -4.71
CA TYR A 59 2.36 5.56 -5.57
C TYR A 59 3.12 4.54 -4.73
N VAL A 60 3.22 3.30 -5.18
CA VAL A 60 3.93 2.23 -4.48
C VAL A 60 4.90 1.54 -5.44
N SER A 61 6.15 1.38 -5.02
CA SER A 61 7.14 0.55 -5.73
C SER A 61 6.97 -0.91 -5.34
N ASP A 62 6.90 -1.77 -6.34
CA ASP A 62 6.76 -3.21 -6.18
C ASP A 62 7.98 -3.90 -6.77
N ALA A 63 8.92 -4.25 -5.89
CA ALA A 63 10.28 -4.58 -6.26
C ALA A 63 10.39 -5.90 -7.03
N GLU A 64 9.67 -6.93 -6.60
CA GLU A 64 9.71 -8.23 -7.27
C GLU A 64 8.97 -8.20 -8.62
N ASN A 65 7.94 -7.36 -8.76
CA ASN A 65 7.29 -7.14 -10.06
C ASN A 65 8.04 -6.12 -10.94
N ALA A 66 9.09 -5.49 -10.44
CA ALA A 66 9.84 -4.42 -11.11
C ALA A 66 8.91 -3.32 -11.66
N THR A 67 7.91 -2.91 -10.87
CA THR A 67 6.89 -1.94 -11.32
C THR A 67 6.60 -0.86 -10.27
N ILE A 68 6.09 0.27 -10.74
CA ILE A 68 5.43 1.27 -9.91
C ILE A 68 3.94 1.21 -10.16
N GLN A 69 3.15 1.32 -9.09
CA GLN A 69 1.69 1.32 -9.17
C GLN A 69 1.13 2.56 -8.49
N LYS A 70 0.12 3.16 -9.12
CA LYS A 70 -0.57 4.37 -8.68
C LYS A 70 -2.01 4.03 -8.28
N PHE A 71 -2.48 4.64 -7.20
CA PHE A 71 -3.79 4.47 -6.62
C PHE A 71 -4.38 5.83 -6.21
N THR A 72 -5.68 5.91 -5.95
CA THR A 72 -6.28 7.04 -5.22
C THR A 72 -5.99 6.93 -3.71
N SER A 73 -6.33 7.99 -2.97
CA SER A 73 -6.24 8.03 -1.50
C SER A 73 -7.15 7.03 -0.78
N THR A 74 -8.10 6.42 -1.51
CA THR A 74 -9.01 5.37 -1.05
C THR A 74 -8.61 3.97 -1.54
N GLY A 75 -7.44 3.84 -2.16
CA GLY A 75 -6.88 2.57 -2.63
C GLY A 75 -7.35 2.14 -4.03
N VAL A 76 -8.04 3.00 -4.79
CA VAL A 76 -8.49 2.71 -6.16
C VAL A 76 -7.29 2.63 -7.09
N PHE A 77 -7.03 1.50 -7.74
CA PHE A 77 -5.94 1.42 -8.71
C PHE A 77 -6.17 2.37 -9.90
N LEU A 78 -5.12 3.10 -10.29
CA LEU A 78 -5.14 4.07 -11.37
C LEU A 78 -4.20 3.70 -12.52
N ALA A 79 -2.97 3.31 -12.23
CA ALA A 79 -1.97 3.04 -13.26
C ALA A 79 -0.84 2.11 -12.77
N LYS A 80 -0.16 1.46 -13.71
CA LYS A 80 1.04 0.65 -13.48
C LYS A 80 2.02 0.85 -14.62
N TRP A 81 3.30 1.01 -14.30
CA TRP A 81 4.37 1.07 -15.29
C TRP A 81 5.64 0.41 -14.76
N GLY A 82 6.58 0.16 -15.67
CA GLY A 82 7.80 -0.57 -15.37
C GLY A 82 7.77 -2.02 -15.82
N SER A 83 8.96 -2.56 -16.05
CA SER A 83 9.22 -3.98 -16.24
C SER A 83 10.66 -4.30 -15.81
N ALA A 84 10.99 -5.57 -15.62
CA ALA A 84 12.34 -5.96 -15.26
C ALA A 84 13.37 -5.56 -16.34
N GLY A 85 14.51 -5.01 -15.92
CA GLY A 85 15.66 -4.74 -16.79
C GLY A 85 16.41 -3.44 -16.44
N SER A 86 17.21 -2.95 -17.38
CA SER A 86 18.10 -1.80 -17.21
C SER A 86 17.90 -0.69 -18.26
N ASP A 87 16.97 -0.86 -19.20
CA ASP A 87 16.62 0.21 -20.14
C ASP A 87 15.84 1.35 -19.44
N ALA A 88 15.65 2.46 -20.14
CA ALA A 88 14.81 3.57 -19.68
C ALA A 88 13.37 3.07 -19.41
N GLY A 89 12.85 3.33 -18.21
CA GLY A 89 11.54 2.87 -17.77
C GLY A 89 11.49 1.41 -17.29
N GLN A 90 12.60 0.67 -17.33
CA GLN A 90 12.73 -0.65 -16.69
C GLN A 90 13.38 -0.52 -15.31
N PHE A 91 13.15 -1.50 -14.44
CA PHE A 91 13.68 -1.53 -13.08
C PHE A 91 14.34 -2.86 -12.75
N ARG A 92 15.37 -2.85 -11.91
CA ARG A 92 15.89 -4.07 -11.27
C ARG A 92 15.42 -4.20 -9.84
N ILE A 93 15.53 -3.13 -9.05
CA ILE A 93 15.00 -3.07 -7.67
C ILE A 93 14.45 -1.65 -7.46
N PRO A 94 13.19 -1.36 -7.87
CA PRO A 94 12.56 -0.10 -7.54
C PRO A 94 12.31 -0.07 -6.03
N PHE A 95 13.00 0.84 -5.33
CA PHE A 95 13.08 0.87 -3.87
C PHE A 95 12.29 2.06 -3.31
N ALA A 96 12.95 3.20 -3.10
CA ALA A 96 12.34 4.42 -2.60
C ALA A 96 11.72 5.24 -3.73
N MET A 97 10.73 6.06 -3.40
CA MET A 97 10.12 6.99 -4.35
C MET A 97 9.81 8.32 -3.69
N ALA A 98 9.73 9.37 -4.51
CA ALA A 98 9.22 10.67 -4.13
C ALA A 98 8.38 11.24 -5.27
N VAL A 99 7.44 12.14 -4.97
CA VAL A 99 6.63 12.83 -5.98
C VAL A 99 6.72 14.33 -5.71
N ASP A 100 6.99 15.11 -6.75
CA ASP A 100 7.05 16.56 -6.62
C ASP A 100 5.68 17.23 -6.75
N VAL A 101 5.65 18.55 -6.49
CA VAL A 101 4.44 19.39 -6.58
C VAL A 101 3.82 19.42 -7.98
N TYR A 102 4.57 19.02 -9.01
CA TYR A 102 4.08 18.91 -10.40
C TYR A 102 3.55 17.51 -10.72
N GLY A 103 3.53 16.60 -9.74
CA GLY A 103 3.11 15.21 -9.90
C GLY A 103 4.12 14.35 -10.65
N GLN A 104 5.39 14.75 -10.71
CA GLN A 104 6.45 13.93 -11.34
C GLN A 104 7.01 12.96 -10.33
N VAL A 105 7.14 11.69 -10.73
CA VAL A 105 7.50 10.57 -9.86
C VAL A 105 8.98 10.26 -10.02
N TYR A 106 9.73 10.31 -8.92
CA TYR A 106 11.13 9.94 -8.84
C TYR A 106 11.24 8.56 -8.19
N VAL A 107 11.99 7.66 -8.80
CA VAL A 107 12.14 6.27 -8.35
C VAL A 107 13.62 5.97 -8.21
N ALA A 108 14.02 5.50 -7.03
CA ALA A 108 15.32 4.91 -6.81
C ALA A 108 15.27 3.49 -7.37
N ASP A 109 15.85 3.30 -8.55
CA ASP A 109 16.09 1.98 -9.11
C ASP A 109 17.41 1.46 -8.51
N ALA A 110 17.34 1.07 -7.23
CA ALA A 110 18.49 0.72 -6.41
C ALA A 110 19.32 -0.40 -7.04
N GLY A 111 18.65 -1.30 -7.77
CA GLY A 111 19.34 -2.37 -8.47
C GLY A 111 20.21 -1.88 -9.64
N ASN A 112 19.82 -0.78 -10.28
CA ASN A 112 20.58 -0.20 -11.39
C ASN A 112 21.36 1.06 -10.98
N TYR A 113 21.48 1.34 -9.66
CA TYR A 113 22.25 2.46 -9.11
C TYR A 113 21.90 3.81 -9.74
N ARG A 114 20.60 4.03 -9.97
CA ARG A 114 20.12 5.23 -10.67
C ARG A 114 18.80 5.72 -10.08
N ILE A 115 18.53 6.99 -10.34
CA ILE A 115 17.23 7.61 -10.11
C ILE A 115 16.57 7.79 -11.48
N GLN A 116 15.33 7.32 -11.61
CA GLN A 116 14.52 7.53 -12.80
C GLN A 116 13.36 8.45 -12.47
N LYS A 117 13.04 9.34 -13.42
CA LYS A 117 11.97 10.32 -13.30
C LYS A 117 10.89 10.06 -14.34
N PHE A 118 9.63 10.09 -13.89
CA PHE A 118 8.45 9.81 -14.68
C PHE A 118 7.42 10.93 -14.52
N SER A 119 6.53 11.05 -15.50
CA SER A 119 5.29 11.80 -15.32
C SER A 119 4.35 11.08 -14.34
N GLY A 120 3.34 11.78 -13.81
CA GLY A 120 2.33 11.18 -12.93
C GLY A 120 1.44 10.11 -13.57
N SER A 121 1.55 9.90 -14.89
CA SER A 121 0.91 8.81 -15.64
C SER A 121 1.87 7.67 -15.99
N GLY A 122 3.14 7.75 -15.58
CA GLY A 122 4.13 6.69 -15.78
C GLY A 122 4.99 6.79 -17.05
N ALA A 123 4.84 7.85 -17.86
CA ALA A 123 5.75 8.09 -18.98
C ALA A 123 7.16 8.44 -18.47
N PHE A 124 8.19 7.76 -18.97
CA PHE A 124 9.60 8.05 -18.66
C PHE A 124 9.99 9.44 -19.15
N LEU A 125 10.69 10.22 -18.31
CA LEU A 125 11.14 11.57 -18.62
C LEU A 125 12.67 11.66 -18.71
N THR A 126 13.37 11.21 -17.67
CA THR A 126 14.83 11.24 -17.61
C THR A 126 15.36 10.29 -16.53
N GLN A 127 16.68 10.11 -16.49
CA GLN A 127 17.38 9.36 -15.46
C GLN A 127 18.78 9.89 -15.24
N TRP A 128 19.34 9.63 -14.06
CA TRP A 128 20.73 9.90 -13.74
C TRP A 128 21.23 8.93 -12.68
N GLY A 129 22.54 8.74 -12.61
CA GLY A 129 23.17 7.80 -11.69
C GLY A 129 23.94 6.69 -12.39
N SER A 130 24.92 6.17 -11.67
CA SER A 130 25.61 4.91 -11.96
C SER A 130 26.18 4.36 -10.65
N GLU A 131 26.65 3.12 -10.67
CA GLU A 131 27.40 2.57 -9.54
C GLU A 131 28.68 3.39 -9.27
N GLY A 132 29.02 3.58 -8.00
CA GLY A 132 30.29 4.17 -7.56
C GLY A 132 30.16 5.19 -6.43
N SER A 133 31.25 5.91 -6.18
CA SER A 133 31.38 6.85 -5.05
C SER A 133 31.63 8.30 -5.47
N ASN A 134 31.70 8.59 -6.78
CA ASN A 134 31.81 9.97 -7.27
C ASN A 134 30.48 10.74 -7.11
N ASN A 135 30.50 12.05 -7.39
CA ASN A 135 29.28 12.86 -7.39
C ASN A 135 28.31 12.34 -8.45
N GLY A 136 27.05 12.14 -8.04
CA GLY A 136 26.04 11.56 -8.92
C GLY A 136 26.16 10.04 -9.13
N GLN A 137 27.10 9.37 -8.47
CA GLN A 137 27.17 7.91 -8.41
C GLN A 137 26.64 7.41 -7.06
N PHE A 138 26.19 6.17 -7.02
CA PHE A 138 25.56 5.55 -5.86
C PHE A 138 26.13 4.16 -5.58
N GLU A 139 26.22 3.79 -4.31
CA GLU A 139 26.54 2.43 -3.87
C GLU A 139 25.30 1.70 -3.36
N THR A 140 24.45 2.39 -2.60
CA THR A 140 23.15 1.83 -2.17
C THR A 140 22.13 2.95 -2.05
N LEU A 141 21.17 3.02 -2.97
CA LEU A 141 20.07 3.98 -2.91
C LEU A 141 18.95 3.45 -2.02
N SER A 142 18.85 3.98 -0.79
CA SER A 142 17.88 3.52 0.22
C SER A 142 16.69 4.46 0.42
N GLY A 143 16.80 5.72 0.01
CA GLY A 143 15.80 6.75 0.29
C GLY A 143 15.81 7.87 -0.73
N LEU A 144 14.63 8.43 -1.01
CA LEU A 144 14.43 9.61 -1.84
C LEU A 144 13.45 10.58 -1.17
N ALA A 145 13.73 11.87 -1.31
CA ALA A 145 12.80 12.95 -1.00
C ALA A 145 12.92 14.05 -2.06
N VAL A 146 11.88 14.87 -2.22
CA VAL A 146 11.89 16.02 -3.13
C VAL A 146 11.29 17.23 -2.43
N ASP A 147 11.93 18.37 -2.54
CA ASP A 147 11.40 19.63 -1.99
C ASP A 147 10.46 20.35 -2.96
N SER A 148 9.83 21.43 -2.51
CA SER A 148 8.90 22.23 -3.30
C SER A 148 9.56 22.96 -4.48
N GLU A 149 10.88 23.10 -4.48
CA GLU A 149 11.66 23.65 -5.60
C GLU A 149 11.99 22.56 -6.65
N GLY A 150 11.67 21.29 -6.36
CA GLY A 150 11.97 20.14 -7.21
C GLY A 150 13.39 19.60 -7.03
N ASN A 151 14.11 19.99 -5.97
CA ASN A 151 15.41 19.38 -5.67
C ASN A 151 15.21 17.99 -5.07
N VAL A 152 15.96 17.02 -5.59
CA VAL A 152 15.90 15.61 -5.19
C VAL A 152 17.02 15.31 -4.21
N TYR A 153 16.67 14.75 -3.05
CA TYR A 153 17.57 14.30 -2.01
C TYR A 153 17.63 12.78 -2.02
N ALA A 154 18.82 12.22 -2.16
CA ALA A 154 19.04 10.79 -2.25
C ALA A 154 19.91 10.30 -1.10
N ALA A 155 19.42 9.32 -0.35
CA ALA A 155 20.20 8.59 0.64
C ALA A 155 21.05 7.54 -0.07
N ASP A 156 22.35 7.81 -0.16
CA ASP A 156 23.38 6.92 -0.71
C ASP A 156 24.04 6.19 0.45
N ALA A 157 23.32 5.19 0.97
CA ALA A 157 23.60 4.50 2.22
C ALA A 157 24.97 3.82 2.26
N GLY A 158 25.37 3.18 1.15
CA GLY A 158 26.68 2.51 1.06
C GLY A 158 27.85 3.49 1.19
N ASN A 159 27.69 4.71 0.65
CA ASN A 159 28.65 5.78 0.78
C ASN A 159 28.44 6.68 2.03
N TYR A 160 27.51 6.33 2.92
CA TYR A 160 27.19 7.06 4.16
C TYR A 160 26.92 8.55 3.95
N ARG A 161 26.17 8.91 2.90
CA ARG A 161 25.96 10.31 2.53
C ARG A 161 24.59 10.57 1.94
N ILE A 162 24.17 11.83 2.01
CA ILE A 162 23.01 12.34 1.28
C ILE A 162 23.54 13.16 0.10
N GLN A 163 22.97 12.94 -1.09
CA GLN A 163 23.27 13.74 -2.28
C GLN A 163 22.03 14.55 -2.69
N LYS A 164 22.24 15.81 -3.08
CA LYS A 164 21.19 16.72 -3.57
C LYS A 164 21.36 16.94 -5.08
N PHE A 165 20.26 16.87 -5.81
CA PHE A 165 20.19 17.07 -7.26
C PHE A 165 19.08 18.06 -7.61
N SER A 166 19.19 18.71 -8.76
CA SER A 166 18.05 19.42 -9.37
C SER A 166 17.02 18.44 -9.93
N ALA A 167 15.85 18.94 -10.29
CA ALA A 167 14.78 18.18 -10.95
C ALA A 167 15.19 17.52 -12.29
N SER A 168 16.29 17.99 -12.92
CA SER A 168 16.84 17.43 -14.16
C SER A 168 18.05 16.51 -13.93
N GLY A 169 18.39 16.22 -12.68
CA GLY A 169 19.49 15.31 -12.32
C GLY A 169 20.87 15.94 -12.22
N VAL A 170 20.99 17.27 -12.31
CA VAL A 170 22.27 17.98 -12.07
C VAL A 170 22.63 17.88 -10.58
N PHE A 171 23.84 17.43 -10.27
CA PHE A 171 24.37 17.38 -8.90
C PHE A 171 24.54 18.78 -8.32
N LEU A 172 23.96 19.02 -7.14
CA LEU A 172 23.98 20.31 -6.44
C LEU A 172 24.84 20.30 -5.18
N GLY A 173 25.00 19.13 -4.53
CA GLY A 173 25.79 19.02 -3.32
C GLY A 173 25.67 17.66 -2.64
N LYS A 174 26.49 17.44 -1.62
CA LYS A 174 26.43 16.25 -0.76
C LYS A 174 26.96 16.55 0.63
N TRP A 175 26.49 15.81 1.62
CA TRP A 175 27.00 15.83 2.99
C TRP A 175 26.87 14.44 3.61
N GLY A 176 27.65 14.18 4.65
CA GLY A 176 27.71 12.87 5.28
C GLY A 176 29.05 12.16 5.07
N SER A 177 29.40 11.34 6.05
CA SER A 177 30.44 10.32 5.99
C SER A 177 30.16 9.24 7.03
N ALA A 178 30.86 8.11 6.97
CA ALA A 178 30.77 7.08 8.00
C ALA A 178 31.23 7.64 9.36
N GLY A 179 30.51 7.29 10.44
CA GLY A 179 30.90 7.62 11.81
C GLY A 179 29.74 8.00 12.73
N SER A 180 30.05 8.64 13.86
CA SER A 180 29.07 8.94 14.91
C SER A 180 28.92 10.43 15.23
N GLU A 181 29.84 11.27 14.74
CA GLU A 181 29.86 12.72 15.00
C GLU A 181 28.69 13.45 14.32
N ASN A 182 28.56 14.74 14.57
CA ASN A 182 27.56 15.57 13.90
C ASN A 182 27.80 15.55 12.39
N GLY A 183 26.76 15.21 11.63
CA GLY A 183 26.85 15.04 10.19
C GLY A 183 27.36 13.70 9.70
N GLN A 184 27.72 12.75 10.55
CA GLN A 184 28.13 11.40 10.14
C GLN A 184 26.99 10.37 10.29
N PHE A 185 27.07 9.22 9.61
CA PHE A 185 26.09 8.15 9.70
C PHE A 185 26.74 6.82 10.06
N LYS A 186 26.10 6.04 10.93
CA LYS A 186 26.46 4.64 11.18
C LYS A 186 25.76 3.70 10.21
N ASN A 187 24.49 3.96 9.88
CA ASN A 187 23.77 3.29 8.81
C ASN A 187 22.64 4.19 8.34
N LEU A 188 22.79 4.82 7.17
CA LEU A 188 21.79 5.72 6.62
C LEU A 188 20.66 4.90 5.97
N ALA A 189 19.41 5.17 6.37
CA ALA A 189 18.22 4.52 5.82
C ALA A 189 17.38 5.51 5.01
N GLY A 190 16.21 5.91 5.52
CA GLY A 190 15.31 6.85 4.86
C GLY A 190 15.75 8.31 4.98
N VAL A 191 15.25 9.13 4.06
CA VAL A 191 15.41 10.60 4.05
C VAL A 191 14.06 11.26 3.76
N ALA A 192 13.78 12.39 4.40
CA ALA A 192 12.61 13.24 4.17
C ALA A 192 13.02 14.73 4.17
N VAL A 193 12.22 15.59 3.55
CA VAL A 193 12.43 17.04 3.54
C VAL A 193 11.12 17.75 3.87
N ASP A 194 11.17 18.76 4.76
CA ASP A 194 9.98 19.55 5.10
C ASP A 194 9.81 20.79 4.20
N GLY A 195 8.68 21.47 4.34
CA GLY A 195 8.37 22.68 3.56
C GLY A 195 9.29 23.89 3.86
N GLN A 196 10.16 23.81 4.86
CA GLN A 196 11.20 24.82 5.16
C GLN A 196 12.56 24.42 4.57
N GLY A 197 12.66 23.25 3.94
CA GLY A 197 13.90 22.71 3.39
C GLY A 197 14.78 22.00 4.42
N ASN A 198 14.29 21.70 5.63
CA ASN A 198 15.07 20.87 6.56
C ASN A 198 15.03 19.42 6.11
N VAL A 199 16.19 18.76 6.14
CA VAL A 199 16.35 17.37 5.72
C VAL A 199 16.47 16.48 6.95
N TYR A 200 15.63 15.46 7.02
CA TYR A 200 15.58 14.47 8.09
C TYR A 200 16.10 13.13 7.57
N ALA A 201 16.94 12.46 8.34
CA ALA A 201 17.54 11.19 7.97
C ALA A 201 17.51 10.20 9.13
N ALA A 202 17.12 8.97 8.84
CA ALA A 202 17.19 7.87 9.79
C ALA A 202 18.61 7.27 9.79
N ASP A 203 19.29 7.34 10.93
CA ASP A 203 20.60 6.71 11.19
C ASP A 203 20.36 5.44 12.00
N SER A 204 19.93 4.38 11.29
CA SER A 204 19.40 3.14 11.89
C SER A 204 20.40 2.44 12.79
N GLY A 205 21.67 2.43 12.39
CA GLY A 205 22.79 1.85 13.15
C GLY A 205 23.19 2.65 14.39
N ALA A 206 22.63 3.84 14.56
CA ALA A 206 22.77 4.66 15.76
C ALA A 206 21.43 4.91 16.48
N HIS A 207 20.36 4.23 16.07
CA HIS A 207 19.04 4.29 16.69
C HIS A 207 18.51 5.73 16.87
N ARG A 208 18.66 6.57 15.84
CA ARG A 208 18.34 7.99 15.93
C ARG A 208 17.92 8.61 14.61
N ILE A 209 17.28 9.77 14.70
CA ILE A 209 17.03 10.67 13.58
C ILE A 209 18.01 11.83 13.63
N ARG A 210 18.42 12.30 12.45
CA ARG A 210 19.28 13.47 12.26
C ARG A 210 18.57 14.50 11.39
N LYS A 211 18.74 15.78 11.73
CA LYS A 211 18.16 16.91 11.01
C LYS A 211 19.27 17.82 10.48
N PHE A 212 19.10 18.29 9.24
CA PHE A 212 20.04 19.14 8.51
C PHE A 212 19.33 20.30 7.82
N THR A 213 20.08 21.34 7.45
CA THR A 213 19.64 22.33 6.47
C THR A 213 19.61 21.72 5.06
N ASN A 214 19.01 22.42 4.09
CA ASN A 214 19.04 22.04 2.68
C ASN A 214 20.43 22.11 2.02
N THR A 215 21.42 22.70 2.72
CA THR A 215 22.84 22.76 2.34
C THR A 215 23.71 21.73 3.07
N GLY A 216 23.14 20.97 4.02
CA GLY A 216 23.81 19.89 4.72
C GLY A 216 24.41 20.23 6.09
N ASP A 217 24.14 21.41 6.62
CA ASP A 217 24.58 21.80 7.97
C ASP A 217 23.76 21.05 9.03
N PHE A 218 24.43 20.47 10.02
CA PHE A 218 23.77 19.71 11.08
C PHE A 218 22.97 20.64 12.01
N LEU A 219 21.71 20.29 12.27
CA LEU A 219 20.80 21.07 13.11
C LEU A 219 20.47 20.38 14.43
N ALA A 220 20.07 19.10 14.38
CA ALA A 220 19.60 18.39 15.56
C ALA A 220 19.69 16.86 15.41
N THR A 221 19.58 16.17 16.55
CA THR A 221 19.39 14.71 16.60
C THR A 221 18.55 14.33 17.81
N TRP A 222 17.77 13.26 17.68
CA TRP A 222 17.00 12.66 18.77
C TRP A 222 16.83 11.16 18.52
N GLY A 223 16.47 10.43 19.56
CA GLY A 223 16.44 8.97 19.57
C GLY A 223 17.62 8.35 20.31
N SER A 224 17.39 7.16 20.85
CA SER A 224 18.41 6.28 21.42
C SER A 224 17.95 4.84 21.28
N GLU A 225 18.85 3.88 21.46
CA GLU A 225 18.47 2.47 21.57
C GLU A 225 17.50 2.26 22.74
N GLY A 226 16.41 1.52 22.52
CA GLY A 226 15.47 1.14 23.57
C GLY A 226 14.08 0.80 23.07
N PHE A 227 13.11 0.73 24.01
CA PHE A 227 11.73 0.33 23.75
C PHE A 227 10.70 1.40 24.17
N GLY A 228 11.14 2.42 24.93
CA GLY A 228 10.29 3.50 25.42
C GLY A 228 9.93 4.51 24.34
N ASP A 229 9.15 5.52 24.75
CA ASP A 229 8.77 6.65 23.90
C ASP A 229 10.01 7.42 23.42
N GLY A 230 10.12 7.61 22.10
CA GLY A 230 11.27 8.29 21.50
C GLY A 230 12.55 7.47 21.45
N GLN A 231 12.49 6.17 21.73
CA GLN A 231 13.61 5.24 21.58
C GLN A 231 13.36 4.31 20.38
N PHE A 232 14.42 3.86 19.72
CA PHE A 232 14.33 3.03 18.53
C PHE A 232 15.18 1.76 18.64
N GLN A 233 14.75 0.69 17.98
CA GLN A 233 15.56 -0.50 17.71
C GLN A 233 16.06 -0.49 16.26
N ASN A 234 15.20 -0.19 15.29
CA ASN A 234 15.61 -0.13 13.88
C ASN A 234 14.80 0.92 13.10
N PRO A 235 15.13 2.21 13.24
CA PRO A 235 14.41 3.27 12.53
C PRO A 235 14.81 3.25 11.06
N LEU A 236 13.86 2.97 10.16
CA LEU A 236 14.11 2.86 8.72
C LEU A 236 13.48 3.99 7.92
N GLY A 237 12.14 4.04 7.88
CA GLY A 237 11.38 5.07 7.19
C GLY A 237 11.27 6.35 8.00
N VAL A 238 11.37 7.48 7.33
CA VAL A 238 11.08 8.80 7.90
C VAL A 238 10.19 9.58 6.94
N GLY A 239 9.16 10.23 7.46
CA GLY A 239 8.25 11.11 6.74
C GLY A 239 7.97 12.38 7.53
N VAL A 240 7.54 13.44 6.87
CA VAL A 240 7.24 14.72 7.53
C VAL A 240 5.96 15.32 6.95
N ASP A 241 5.10 15.87 7.82
CA ASP A 241 3.86 16.52 7.39
C ASP A 241 4.03 18.03 7.14
N GLY A 242 2.99 18.68 6.61
CA GLY A 242 3.00 20.12 6.35
C GLY A 242 3.10 21.01 7.60
N GLN A 243 2.95 20.45 8.80
CA GLN A 243 3.15 21.14 10.09
C GLN A 243 4.58 20.94 10.62
N GLY A 244 5.40 20.13 9.96
CA GLY A 244 6.75 19.76 10.38
C GLY A 244 6.80 18.63 11.40
N ASN A 245 5.71 17.90 11.64
CA ASN A 245 5.77 16.71 12.49
C ASN A 245 6.48 15.58 11.75
N VAL A 246 7.38 14.89 12.45
CA VAL A 246 8.22 13.82 11.90
C VAL A 246 7.64 12.47 12.30
N TYR A 247 7.49 11.57 11.34
CA TYR A 247 6.98 10.21 11.51
C TYR A 247 8.10 9.23 11.21
N VAL A 248 8.36 8.32 12.14
CA VAL A 248 9.47 7.35 12.05
C VAL A 248 8.91 5.94 12.14
N VAL A 249 9.30 5.08 11.21
CA VAL A 249 8.99 3.65 11.25
C VAL A 249 10.12 2.94 11.98
N ASP A 250 9.80 2.33 13.12
CA ASP A 250 10.67 1.34 13.75
C ASP A 250 10.28 -0.05 13.25
N SER A 251 11.10 -0.59 12.35
CA SER A 251 10.80 -1.86 11.69
C SER A 251 10.91 -3.06 12.63
N GLU A 252 11.75 -2.98 13.67
CA GLU A 252 11.96 -4.09 14.59
C GLU A 252 10.88 -4.12 15.66
N LEU A 253 10.46 -2.94 16.14
CA LEU A 253 9.36 -2.80 17.09
C LEU A 253 7.96 -2.83 16.43
N ALA A 254 7.89 -2.92 15.10
CA ALA A 254 6.66 -2.93 14.33
C ALA A 254 5.73 -1.75 14.69
N ARG A 255 6.29 -0.54 14.80
CA ARG A 255 5.55 0.66 15.20
C ARG A 255 5.94 1.91 14.42
N ILE A 256 5.06 2.90 14.47
CA ILE A 256 5.30 4.25 13.97
C ILE A 256 5.30 5.20 15.17
N GLU A 257 6.29 6.07 15.22
CA GLU A 257 6.39 7.12 16.23
C GLU A 257 6.31 8.50 15.58
N LYS A 258 5.57 9.41 16.20
CA LYS A 258 5.39 10.79 15.76
C LYS A 258 6.11 11.75 16.71
N PHE A 259 6.81 12.73 16.15
CA PHE A 259 7.58 13.74 16.85
C PHE A 259 7.25 15.15 16.33
N THR A 260 7.59 16.16 17.12
CA THR A 260 7.68 17.55 16.63
C THR A 260 8.89 17.73 15.71
N SER A 261 8.96 18.86 14.99
CA SER A 261 10.10 19.22 14.13
C SER A 261 11.44 19.38 14.88
N CYS A 262 11.40 19.44 16.22
CA CYS A 262 12.55 19.50 17.13
C CYS A 262 12.84 18.16 17.82
N GLY A 263 12.10 17.09 17.51
CA GLY A 263 12.34 15.75 18.03
C GLY A 263 11.67 15.42 19.37
N ALA A 264 10.72 16.22 19.83
CA ALA A 264 9.93 15.87 21.02
C ALA A 264 8.87 14.81 20.64
N PHE A 265 8.81 13.71 21.39
CA PHE A 265 7.83 12.64 21.19
C PHE A 265 6.39 13.16 21.37
N LEU A 266 5.48 12.71 20.50
CA LEU A 266 4.06 13.08 20.52
C LEU A 266 3.16 11.86 20.73
N THR A 267 3.33 10.80 19.95
CA THR A 267 2.50 9.59 20.03
C THR A 267 3.15 8.42 19.27
N GLN A 268 2.62 7.20 19.47
CA GLN A 268 3.00 6.00 18.74
C GLN A 268 1.80 5.09 18.49
N TRP A 269 1.87 4.26 17.46
CA TRP A 269 0.91 3.18 17.20
C TRP A 269 1.57 2.04 16.42
N GLY A 270 0.96 0.86 16.46
CA GLY A 270 1.51 -0.34 15.84
C GLY A 270 1.89 -1.41 16.86
N GLU A 271 1.75 -2.66 16.44
CA GLU A 271 2.28 -3.84 17.12
C GLU A 271 2.51 -4.96 16.10
N VAL A 272 3.23 -6.02 16.48
CA VAL A 272 3.49 -7.15 15.58
C VAL A 272 2.18 -7.89 15.27
N GLY A 273 1.87 -8.09 13.98
CA GLY A 273 0.70 -8.88 13.60
C GLY A 273 0.25 -8.67 12.15
N SER A 274 -0.99 -9.08 11.86
CA SER A 274 -1.59 -8.97 10.52
C SER A 274 -3.00 -8.37 10.53
N GLY A 275 -3.53 -8.01 11.70
CA GLY A 275 -4.76 -7.23 11.87
C GLY A 275 -4.57 -5.76 11.49
N ASP A 276 -5.61 -4.96 11.63
CA ASP A 276 -5.53 -3.51 11.38
C ASP A 276 -4.65 -2.83 12.43
N SER A 277 -3.81 -1.88 12.02
CA SER A 277 -2.78 -1.27 12.89
C SER A 277 -1.72 -2.25 13.40
N GLN A 278 -1.59 -3.43 12.80
CA GLN A 278 -0.53 -4.38 13.13
C GLN A 278 0.41 -4.53 11.93
N PHE A 279 1.70 -4.66 12.19
CA PHE A 279 2.71 -4.68 11.12
C PHE A 279 3.59 -5.93 11.20
N ARG A 280 4.13 -6.34 10.05
CA ARG A 280 5.27 -7.25 9.94
C ARG A 280 6.33 -6.60 9.07
N ASN A 281 7.47 -6.24 9.66
CA ASN A 281 8.57 -5.59 8.95
C ASN A 281 8.13 -4.31 8.21
N PRO A 282 7.50 -3.32 8.90
CA PRO A 282 7.12 -2.08 8.24
C PRO A 282 8.37 -1.32 7.78
N TYR A 283 8.29 -0.63 6.64
CA TYR A 283 9.47 -0.01 6.01
C TYR A 283 9.27 1.48 5.71
N GLY A 284 8.57 1.79 4.62
CA GLY A 284 8.34 3.16 4.17
C GLY A 284 7.18 3.84 4.90
N VAL A 285 7.29 5.16 5.09
CA VAL A 285 6.19 6.01 5.56
C VAL A 285 6.10 7.26 4.71
N ALA A 286 4.88 7.68 4.38
CA ALA A 286 4.58 8.94 3.72
C ALA A 286 3.41 9.64 4.43
N VAL A 287 3.33 10.96 4.30
CA VAL A 287 2.24 11.76 4.86
C VAL A 287 1.67 12.68 3.79
N ASP A 288 0.35 12.72 3.65
CA ASP A 288 -0.31 13.62 2.70
C ASP A 288 -0.57 15.01 3.29
N GLY A 289 -0.99 15.96 2.44
CA GLY A 289 -1.29 17.33 2.86
C GLY A 289 -2.46 17.46 3.86
N GLN A 290 -3.26 16.39 4.06
CA GLN A 290 -4.32 16.35 5.07
C GLN A 290 -3.84 15.76 6.41
N GLY A 291 -2.58 15.32 6.47
CA GLY A 291 -1.98 14.68 7.63
C GLY A 291 -2.30 13.19 7.76
N ASN A 292 -2.81 12.53 6.70
CA ASN A 292 -2.95 11.08 6.72
C ASN A 292 -1.59 10.42 6.52
N VAL A 293 -1.32 9.37 7.29
CA VAL A 293 -0.05 8.64 7.32
C VAL A 293 -0.21 7.32 6.59
N TYR A 294 0.69 7.02 5.67
CA TYR A 294 0.70 5.82 4.83
C TYR A 294 1.93 5.00 5.19
N VAL A 295 1.75 3.74 5.55
CA VAL A 295 2.84 2.85 6.02
C VAL A 295 2.89 1.62 5.16
N VAL A 296 4.08 1.31 4.61
CA VAL A 296 4.34 0.05 3.90
C VAL A 296 4.58 -1.05 4.93
N ASP A 297 3.69 -2.03 4.95
CA ASP A 297 3.76 -3.23 5.76
C ASP A 297 4.27 -4.39 4.90
N ARG A 298 5.60 -4.42 4.72
CA ARG A 298 6.28 -5.27 3.74
C ARG A 298 6.00 -6.75 3.96
N GLY A 299 6.07 -7.21 5.21
CA GLY A 299 5.85 -8.62 5.57
C GLY A 299 4.43 -9.11 5.36
N ASN A 300 3.45 -8.20 5.34
CA ASN A 300 2.06 -8.50 4.99
C ASN A 300 1.70 -8.11 3.54
N ASN A 301 2.67 -7.63 2.75
CA ASN A 301 2.49 -7.22 1.34
C ASN A 301 1.35 -6.21 1.15
N ARG A 302 1.26 -5.23 2.05
CA ARG A 302 0.19 -4.21 2.04
C ARG A 302 0.71 -2.84 2.42
N VAL A 303 -0.15 -1.83 2.24
CA VAL A 303 0.01 -0.49 2.76
C VAL A 303 -1.21 -0.18 3.63
N GLU A 304 -0.98 0.46 4.78
CA GLU A 304 -2.02 0.93 5.67
C GLU A 304 -2.04 2.46 5.75
N LYS A 305 -3.23 3.04 5.80
CA LYS A 305 -3.47 4.47 5.97
C LYS A 305 -4.06 4.74 7.35
N PHE A 306 -3.52 5.74 8.01
CA PHE A 306 -3.92 6.23 9.33
C PHE A 306 -4.23 7.73 9.27
N SER A 307 -5.00 8.20 10.22
CA SER A 307 -5.08 9.64 10.51
C SER A 307 -3.79 10.13 11.19
N SER A 308 -3.65 11.45 11.37
CA SER A 308 -2.50 12.08 12.02
C SER A 308 -2.29 11.66 13.49
N THR A 309 -3.29 11.03 14.12
CA THR A 309 -3.28 10.53 15.50
C THR A 309 -3.09 9.01 15.57
N GLY A 310 -2.83 8.32 14.46
CA GLY A 310 -2.61 6.88 14.42
C GLY A 310 -3.89 6.04 14.37
N LYS A 311 -5.08 6.65 14.26
CA LYS A 311 -6.32 5.88 14.00
C LYS A 311 -6.27 5.27 12.61
N PHE A 312 -6.42 3.94 12.51
CA PHE A 312 -6.56 3.21 11.25
C PHE A 312 -7.74 3.73 10.43
N LEU A 313 -7.51 3.89 9.12
CA LEU A 313 -8.52 4.34 8.17
C LEU A 313 -8.83 3.26 7.12
N VAL A 314 -7.80 2.75 6.44
CA VAL A 314 -7.96 1.79 5.33
C VAL A 314 -6.62 1.12 5.01
N LYS A 315 -6.64 -0.05 4.36
CA LYS A 315 -5.45 -0.76 3.86
C LYS A 315 -5.67 -1.31 2.45
N TRP A 316 -4.60 -1.51 1.69
CA TRP A 316 -4.63 -2.13 0.36
C TRP A 316 -3.37 -2.97 0.11
N GLY A 317 -3.47 -3.97 -0.77
CA GLY A 317 -2.43 -4.97 -0.98
C GLY A 317 -2.94 -6.39 -0.72
N ARG A 318 -2.05 -7.38 -0.62
CA ARG A 318 -2.44 -8.80 -0.57
C ARG A 318 -3.11 -9.15 0.76
N ASP A 319 -4.44 -9.14 0.74
CA ASP A 319 -5.24 -9.87 1.72
C ASP A 319 -5.37 -11.33 1.25
N LEU A 320 -4.73 -12.25 1.97
CA LEU A 320 -4.66 -13.67 1.65
C LEU A 320 -5.95 -14.44 1.99
N SER A 321 -7.05 -13.74 2.30
CA SER A 321 -8.22 -14.35 2.93
C SER A 321 -9.55 -14.33 2.13
N GLU A 322 -9.59 -13.95 0.84
CA GLU A 322 -10.88 -13.67 0.18
C GLU A 322 -11.19 -14.38 -1.16
N ARG A 323 -12.43 -14.93 -1.26
CA ARG A 323 -13.04 -15.69 -2.39
C ARG A 323 -13.06 -15.03 -3.78
N SER A 324 -12.66 -13.77 -3.92
CA SER A 324 -12.78 -12.99 -5.16
C SER A 324 -11.50 -12.89 -5.99
N GLN A 325 -10.39 -13.53 -5.57
CA GLN A 325 -9.13 -13.54 -6.33
C GLN A 325 -9.13 -14.58 -7.45
N PHE A 326 -8.51 -14.27 -8.60
CA PHE A 326 -8.34 -15.21 -9.70
C PHE A 326 -7.02 -15.99 -9.60
N VAL A 327 -7.06 -17.33 -9.59
CA VAL A 327 -5.87 -18.19 -9.62
C VAL A 327 -5.41 -18.46 -11.05
N SER A 328 -6.34 -18.71 -11.98
CA SER A 328 -6.06 -18.86 -13.41
C SER A 328 -7.32 -18.58 -14.26
N PRO A 329 -7.67 -17.30 -14.47
CA PRO A 329 -8.87 -16.95 -15.22
C PRO A 329 -8.77 -17.42 -16.68
N SER A 330 -9.90 -17.68 -17.34
CA SER A 330 -9.87 -18.23 -18.70
C SER A 330 -10.95 -17.73 -19.65
N GLY A 331 -12.22 -17.91 -19.32
CA GLY A 331 -13.35 -17.44 -20.09
C GLY A 331 -14.09 -16.33 -19.35
N MET A 332 -14.75 -15.47 -20.11
CA MET A 332 -15.50 -14.35 -19.60
C MET A 332 -16.81 -14.19 -20.38
N GLY A 333 -17.91 -13.94 -19.67
CA GLY A 333 -19.21 -13.55 -20.22
C GLY A 333 -19.72 -12.27 -19.54
N VAL A 334 -20.56 -11.50 -20.22
CA VAL A 334 -21.12 -10.24 -19.70
C VAL A 334 -22.63 -10.26 -19.89
N ASP A 335 -23.40 -9.90 -18.87
CA ASP A 335 -24.86 -9.79 -18.96
C ASP A 335 -25.35 -8.42 -19.47
N GLY A 336 -26.66 -8.28 -19.67
CA GLY A 336 -27.27 -7.03 -20.15
C GLY A 336 -27.21 -5.85 -19.17
N GLU A 337 -26.88 -6.08 -17.90
CA GLU A 337 -26.65 -5.04 -16.88
C GLU A 337 -25.15 -4.65 -16.79
N GLY A 338 -24.30 -5.34 -17.57
CA GLY A 338 -22.86 -5.15 -17.61
C GLY A 338 -22.11 -5.91 -16.53
N ASN A 339 -22.75 -6.83 -15.80
CA ASN A 339 -22.03 -7.69 -14.85
C ASN A 339 -21.14 -8.68 -15.61
N VAL A 340 -19.92 -8.86 -15.12
CA VAL A 340 -18.88 -9.68 -15.74
C VAL A 340 -18.73 -11.00 -14.98
N TYR A 341 -18.80 -12.12 -15.68
CA TYR A 341 -18.67 -13.46 -15.14
C TYR A 341 -17.41 -14.10 -15.69
N VAL A 342 -16.52 -14.55 -14.82
CA VAL A 342 -15.21 -15.07 -15.22
C VAL A 342 -14.99 -16.44 -14.61
N SER A 343 -14.60 -17.41 -15.43
CA SER A 343 -14.17 -18.73 -14.96
C SER A 343 -12.73 -18.71 -14.50
N ASP A 344 -12.49 -19.40 -13.39
CA ASP A 344 -11.18 -19.58 -12.80
C ASP A 344 -10.79 -21.05 -12.78
N ARG A 345 -9.84 -21.42 -13.65
CA ARG A 345 -9.48 -22.81 -13.93
C ARG A 345 -8.90 -23.53 -12.74
N LYS A 346 -8.01 -22.85 -12.00
CA LYS A 346 -7.28 -23.44 -10.87
C LYS A 346 -8.02 -23.27 -9.55
N ASP A 347 -8.92 -22.30 -9.45
CA ASP A 347 -9.82 -22.16 -8.30
C ASP A 347 -11.13 -22.94 -8.46
N HIS A 348 -11.35 -23.54 -9.63
CA HIS A 348 -12.55 -24.33 -9.95
C HIS A 348 -13.86 -23.57 -9.69
N SER A 349 -13.90 -22.28 -10.03
CA SER A 349 -15.02 -21.40 -9.70
C SER A 349 -15.40 -20.46 -10.83
N ILE A 350 -16.63 -19.94 -10.76
CA ILE A 350 -17.08 -18.76 -11.50
C ILE A 350 -17.18 -17.59 -10.54
N LYS A 351 -16.69 -16.44 -10.97
CA LYS A 351 -16.71 -15.20 -10.20
C LYS A 351 -17.46 -14.14 -10.98
N LYS A 352 -18.44 -13.50 -10.32
CA LYS A 352 -19.27 -12.42 -10.85
C LYS A 352 -18.80 -11.08 -10.31
N PHE A 353 -18.73 -10.09 -11.18
CA PHE A 353 -18.39 -8.71 -10.88
C PHE A 353 -19.44 -7.77 -11.49
N SER A 354 -19.61 -6.57 -10.94
CA SER A 354 -20.42 -5.52 -11.56
C SER A 354 -19.73 -4.96 -12.80
N SER A 355 -20.45 -4.15 -13.58
CA SER A 355 -19.90 -3.36 -14.69
C SER A 355 -18.79 -2.39 -14.30
N SER A 356 -18.69 -2.04 -13.01
CA SER A 356 -17.62 -1.23 -12.44
C SER A 356 -16.50 -2.08 -11.79
N GLY A 357 -16.50 -3.39 -12.00
CA GLY A 357 -15.48 -4.30 -11.48
C GLY A 357 -15.61 -4.68 -10.01
N VAL A 358 -16.75 -4.41 -9.37
CA VAL A 358 -17.00 -4.79 -7.96
C VAL A 358 -17.33 -6.28 -7.89
N PHE A 359 -16.62 -7.07 -7.09
CA PHE A 359 -16.98 -8.47 -6.88
C PHE A 359 -18.37 -8.60 -6.25
N LEU A 360 -19.25 -9.36 -6.88
CA LEU A 360 -20.62 -9.58 -6.42
C LEU A 360 -20.77 -10.92 -5.73
N THR A 361 -20.28 -12.00 -6.34
CA THR A 361 -20.36 -13.36 -5.78
C THR A 361 -19.42 -14.32 -6.51
N ALA A 362 -19.19 -15.50 -5.92
CA ALA A 362 -18.54 -16.61 -6.59
C ALA A 362 -19.19 -17.93 -6.16
N TRP A 363 -19.21 -18.88 -7.08
CA TRP A 363 -19.70 -20.24 -6.84
C TRP A 363 -18.83 -21.25 -7.60
N GLY A 364 -18.90 -22.51 -7.18
CA GLY A 364 -18.01 -23.56 -7.67
C GLY A 364 -17.31 -24.31 -6.56
N GLY A 365 -16.30 -25.05 -6.95
CA GLY A 365 -15.48 -25.94 -6.14
C GLY A 365 -15.00 -27.09 -6.99
N GLU A 366 -13.82 -27.64 -6.68
CA GLU A 366 -13.29 -28.77 -7.43
C GLU A 366 -14.21 -30.00 -7.31
N GLY A 367 -14.57 -30.60 -8.44
CA GLY A 367 -15.31 -31.87 -8.47
C GLY A 367 -16.22 -32.02 -9.67
N SER A 368 -17.10 -33.02 -9.60
CA SER A 368 -18.08 -33.35 -10.64
C SER A 368 -19.52 -33.32 -10.15
N GLY A 369 -19.75 -33.02 -8.87
CA GLY A 369 -21.08 -32.87 -8.28
C GLY A 369 -21.84 -31.64 -8.79
N ILE A 370 -23.08 -31.47 -8.31
CA ILE A 370 -23.93 -30.31 -8.63
C ILE A 370 -23.21 -29.03 -8.18
N GLY A 371 -23.03 -28.10 -9.12
CA GLY A 371 -22.36 -26.82 -8.87
C GLY A 371 -20.84 -26.89 -8.68
N GLN A 372 -20.20 -28.04 -8.91
CA GLN A 372 -18.74 -28.19 -8.90
C GLN A 372 -18.18 -28.20 -10.32
N PHE A 373 -16.89 -27.85 -10.45
CA PHE A 373 -16.19 -27.77 -11.72
C PHE A 373 -14.84 -28.49 -11.69
N LYS A 374 -14.39 -28.91 -12.86
CA LYS A 374 -13.02 -29.33 -13.12
C LYS A 374 -12.47 -28.58 -14.32
N ASN A 375 -11.61 -27.59 -14.03
CA ASN A 375 -10.96 -26.75 -15.04
C ASN A 375 -11.98 -25.97 -15.91
N PRO A 376 -12.88 -25.17 -15.30
CA PRO A 376 -13.91 -24.44 -16.05
C PRO A 376 -13.28 -23.44 -17.03
N PHE A 377 -13.79 -23.39 -18.26
CA PHE A 377 -13.18 -22.64 -19.37
C PHE A 377 -14.11 -21.55 -19.92
N GLY A 378 -14.81 -21.76 -21.04
CA GLY A 378 -15.74 -20.78 -21.60
C GLY A 378 -16.88 -20.43 -20.64
N VAL A 379 -17.27 -19.15 -20.62
CA VAL A 379 -18.45 -18.65 -19.90
C VAL A 379 -19.27 -17.81 -20.87
N ALA A 380 -20.59 -18.06 -20.94
CA ALA A 380 -21.54 -17.26 -21.70
C ALA A 380 -22.74 -16.89 -20.82
N VAL A 381 -23.40 -15.78 -21.13
CA VAL A 381 -24.56 -15.29 -20.38
C VAL A 381 -25.64 -14.87 -21.36
N ASP A 382 -26.88 -15.34 -21.15
CA ASP A 382 -28.03 -14.98 -22.00
C ASP A 382 -28.78 -13.74 -21.51
N PHE A 383 -29.78 -13.30 -22.27
CA PHE A 383 -30.57 -12.10 -21.93
C PHE A 383 -31.43 -12.27 -20.67
N HIS A 384 -31.69 -13.51 -20.24
CA HIS A 384 -32.37 -13.81 -18.97
C HIS A 384 -31.39 -13.88 -17.78
N ARG A 385 -30.11 -13.54 -18.00
CA ARG A 385 -29.01 -13.63 -17.04
C ARG A 385 -28.73 -15.07 -16.59
N GLN A 386 -28.94 -16.06 -17.44
CA GLN A 386 -28.51 -17.44 -17.15
C GLN A 386 -27.07 -17.63 -17.62
N VAL A 387 -26.24 -18.24 -16.77
CA VAL A 387 -24.79 -18.37 -16.97
C VAL A 387 -24.48 -19.80 -17.40
N TYR A 388 -23.80 -19.95 -18.53
CA TYR A 388 -23.41 -21.21 -19.13
C TYR A 388 -21.90 -21.35 -19.02
N VAL A 389 -21.44 -22.47 -18.46
CA VAL A 389 -20.03 -22.72 -18.17
C VAL A 389 -19.58 -23.99 -18.86
N ALA A 390 -18.52 -23.91 -19.66
CA ALA A 390 -17.84 -25.08 -20.19
C ALA A 390 -16.96 -25.71 -19.12
N ASP A 391 -17.42 -26.81 -18.53
CA ASP A 391 -16.71 -27.56 -17.50
C ASP A 391 -15.78 -28.58 -18.18
N ARG A 392 -14.62 -28.08 -18.60
CA ARG A 392 -13.74 -28.70 -19.61
C ARG A 392 -13.40 -30.15 -19.29
N ASP A 393 -12.93 -30.42 -18.08
CA ASP A 393 -12.40 -31.75 -17.73
C ASP A 393 -13.50 -32.70 -17.24
N ASN A 394 -14.71 -32.18 -17.02
CA ASN A 394 -15.92 -32.99 -16.83
C ASN A 394 -16.70 -33.21 -18.13
N ALA A 395 -16.22 -32.70 -19.27
CA ALA A 395 -16.84 -32.87 -20.59
C ALA A 395 -18.34 -32.52 -20.63
N ARG A 396 -18.72 -31.40 -19.98
CA ARG A 396 -20.11 -30.93 -19.89
C ARG A 396 -20.22 -29.41 -19.98
N ILE A 397 -21.42 -28.93 -20.29
CA ILE A 397 -21.83 -27.54 -20.09
C ILE A 397 -22.76 -27.51 -18.87
N VAL A 398 -22.54 -26.56 -17.97
CA VAL A 398 -23.35 -26.38 -16.76
C VAL A 398 -24.01 -25.01 -16.79
N LYS A 399 -25.29 -24.96 -16.45
CA LYS A 399 -26.14 -23.78 -16.51
C LYS A 399 -26.54 -23.34 -15.10
N PHE A 400 -26.45 -22.03 -14.84
CA PHE A 400 -26.75 -21.39 -13.56
C PHE A 400 -27.64 -20.17 -13.74
N THR A 401 -28.27 -19.72 -12.66
CA THR A 401 -28.82 -18.37 -12.58
C THR A 401 -27.70 -17.34 -12.55
N GLY A 402 -28.05 -16.08 -12.76
CA GLY A 402 -27.12 -14.95 -12.74
C GLY A 402 -26.43 -14.72 -11.38
N ASP A 403 -26.86 -15.38 -10.31
CA ASP A 403 -26.26 -15.30 -8.97
C ASP A 403 -25.66 -16.64 -8.51
N GLY A 404 -25.60 -17.64 -9.40
CA GLY A 404 -24.87 -18.89 -9.15
C GLY A 404 -25.67 -20.06 -8.62
N ALA A 405 -27.01 -20.00 -8.65
CA ALA A 405 -27.83 -21.17 -8.36
C ALA A 405 -27.83 -22.13 -9.55
N TYR A 406 -27.57 -23.41 -9.32
CA TYR A 406 -27.58 -24.43 -10.37
C TYR A 406 -28.96 -24.55 -11.03
N LEU A 407 -29.00 -24.62 -12.36
CA LEU A 407 -30.21 -24.81 -13.15
C LEU A 407 -30.23 -26.15 -13.87
N ASP A 408 -29.19 -26.44 -14.67
CA ASP A 408 -29.15 -27.64 -15.51
C ASP A 408 -27.72 -27.98 -15.96
N GLN A 409 -27.51 -29.13 -16.60
CA GLN A 409 -26.27 -29.48 -17.27
C GLN A 409 -26.51 -30.49 -18.41
N TRP A 410 -25.65 -30.49 -19.42
CA TRP A 410 -25.64 -31.50 -20.48
C TRP A 410 -24.24 -31.75 -20.99
N GLY A 411 -24.05 -32.88 -21.66
CA GLY A 411 -22.73 -33.32 -22.10
C GLY A 411 -22.24 -34.54 -21.36
N SER A 412 -21.43 -35.33 -22.05
CA SER A 412 -20.62 -36.42 -21.49
C SER A 412 -19.42 -36.65 -22.40
N ALA A 413 -18.41 -37.38 -21.93
CA ALA A 413 -17.22 -37.65 -22.73
C ALA A 413 -17.54 -38.41 -24.04
N GLY A 414 -17.15 -37.87 -25.19
CA GLY A 414 -17.28 -38.55 -26.49
C GLY A 414 -17.32 -37.61 -27.71
N SER A 415 -17.52 -38.19 -28.89
CA SER A 415 -17.48 -37.51 -30.19
C SER A 415 -18.79 -37.55 -30.98
N THR A 416 -19.85 -38.09 -30.38
CA THR A 416 -21.21 -38.13 -30.97
C THR A 416 -22.02 -36.92 -30.51
N ASP A 417 -23.18 -36.68 -31.14
CA ASP A 417 -24.09 -35.59 -30.77
C ASP A 417 -24.37 -35.57 -29.27
N GLY A 418 -24.28 -34.37 -28.68
CA GLY A 418 -24.45 -34.15 -27.24
C GLY A 418 -23.28 -34.62 -26.36
N LYS A 419 -22.14 -35.05 -26.95
CA LYS A 419 -20.92 -35.41 -26.23
C LYS A 419 -19.77 -34.44 -26.52
N PHE A 420 -18.90 -34.26 -25.54
CA PHE A 420 -17.74 -33.38 -25.61
C PHE A 420 -16.47 -34.14 -25.26
N ILE A 421 -15.31 -33.71 -25.77
CA ILE A 421 -14.02 -34.24 -25.30
C ILE A 421 -13.39 -33.24 -24.32
N PHE A 422 -13.21 -31.99 -24.77
CA PHE A 422 -12.80 -30.85 -23.94
C PHE A 422 -13.56 -29.61 -24.43
N PRO A 423 -14.75 -29.30 -23.90
CA PRO A 423 -15.47 -28.10 -24.28
C PRO A 423 -14.66 -26.88 -23.79
N TYR A 424 -14.12 -26.10 -24.73
CA TYR A 424 -13.35 -24.88 -24.43
C TYR A 424 -14.23 -23.63 -24.45
N GLY A 425 -15.19 -23.59 -25.36
CA GLY A 425 -16.04 -22.43 -25.58
C GLY A 425 -17.51 -22.79 -25.39
N VAL A 426 -18.28 -21.78 -24.99
CA VAL A 426 -19.73 -21.79 -25.02
C VAL A 426 -20.17 -20.42 -25.49
N ALA A 427 -21.20 -20.37 -26.31
CA ALA A 427 -21.85 -19.15 -26.77
C ALA A 427 -23.36 -19.40 -26.74
N VAL A 428 -24.12 -18.34 -26.53
CA VAL A 428 -25.59 -18.35 -26.54
C VAL A 428 -26.07 -17.32 -27.54
N ASP A 429 -27.20 -17.59 -28.19
CA ASP A 429 -27.78 -16.62 -29.11
C ASP A 429 -28.60 -15.57 -28.36
N GLY A 430 -29.03 -14.51 -29.06
CA GLY A 430 -29.75 -13.40 -28.44
C GLY A 430 -31.13 -13.75 -27.86
N GLN A 431 -31.64 -14.97 -28.07
CA GLN A 431 -32.93 -15.44 -27.54
C GLN A 431 -32.79 -16.50 -26.44
N GLY A 432 -31.56 -16.90 -26.09
CA GLY A 432 -31.28 -17.90 -25.04
C GLY A 432 -30.80 -19.21 -25.64
#